data_AF-A0A947A1T1-F1
#
_entry.id   AF-A0A947A1T1-F1
#
_cell.length_a   1.000
_cell.length_b   1.000
_cell.length_c   1.000
_cell.angle_alpha   90.00
_cell.angle_beta   90.00
_cell.angle_gamma   90.00
#
_symmetry.space_group_name_H-M   'P 1'
#
loop_
_entity.id
_entity.type
_entity.pdbx_description
1 polymer ?
#
loop_
_entity_poly.entity_id
_entity_poly.type
_entity_poly.pdbx_seq_one_letter_code
_entity_poly.pdbx_strand_id
1 'polypeptide(L)'
;MDILDKIVADKRQEIALKKQLISPQALEKFPLFDRESPSLSQALKQSDAGIIAEHKRRSPSRAVINNSLDIYKVAYGYEKAGACGM
;
A
#
# COMPACT_ATOMS: atom_id res chain seq x y z
N MET A 1 7.95 17.56 -18.16
CA MET A 1 7.30 16.39 -17.57
C MET A 1 8.35 15.66 -16.77
N ASP A 2 8.28 15.73 -15.45
CA ASP A 2 9.21 15.02 -14.57
C ASP A 2 8.74 13.57 -14.32
N ILE A 3 9.47 12.84 -13.47
CA ILE A 3 9.10 11.45 -13.14
C ILE A 3 7.77 11.36 -12.38
N LEU A 4 7.44 12.37 -11.56
CA LEU A 4 6.20 12.41 -10.81
C LEU A 4 5.01 12.63 -11.77
N ASP A 5 5.14 13.57 -12.72
CA ASP A 5 4.15 13.81 -13.76
C ASP A 5 3.82 12.54 -14.53
N LYS A 6 4.86 11.77 -14.90
CA LYS A 6 4.69 10.49 -15.59
C LYS A 6 3.92 9.48 -14.73
N ILE A 7 4.30 9.31 -13.47
CA ILE A 7 3.61 8.42 -12.52
C ILE A 7 2.13 8.81 -12.38
N VAL A 8 1.84 10.11 -12.27
CA VAL A 8 0.47 10.62 -12.15
C VAL A 8 -0.34 10.38 -13.42
N ALA A 9 0.25 10.63 -14.60
CA ALA A 9 -0.40 10.40 -15.89
C ALA A 9 -0.77 8.92 -16.08
N ASP A 10 0.17 8.01 -15.83
CA ASP A 10 -0.04 6.57 -15.93
C ASP A 10 -1.11 6.10 -14.92
N LYS A 11 -1.07 6.61 -13.68
CA LYS A 11 -2.06 6.23 -12.64
C LYS A 11 -3.47 6.68 -12.99
N ARG A 12 -3.65 7.85 -13.60
CA ARG A 12 -4.97 8.33 -14.05
C ARG A 12 -5.57 7.39 -15.10
N GLN A 13 -4.77 6.93 -16.06
CA GLN A 13 -5.19 5.96 -17.06
C GLN A 13 -5.56 4.62 -16.41
N GLU A 14 -4.72 4.11 -15.49
CA GLU A 14 -4.99 2.87 -14.75
C GLU A 14 -6.33 2.95 -13.98
N ILE A 15 -6.57 4.06 -13.27
CA ILE A 15 -7.82 4.27 -12.52
C ILE A 15 -9.03 4.30 -13.46
N ALA A 16 -8.92 4.98 -14.61
CA ALA A 16 -10.01 5.04 -15.59
C ALA A 16 -10.38 3.64 -16.10
N LEU A 17 -9.38 2.81 -16.43
CA LEU A 17 -9.59 1.42 -16.85
C LEU A 17 -10.21 0.56 -15.74
N LYS A 18 -9.74 0.69 -14.49
CA LYS A 18 -10.30 -0.04 -13.34
C LYS A 18 -11.76 0.31 -13.07
N LYS A 19 -12.13 1.58 -13.21
CA LYS A 19 -13.52 2.05 -13.05
C LYS A 19 -14.48 1.50 -14.10
N GLN A 20 -13.98 1.11 -15.28
CA GLN A 20 -14.80 0.43 -16.29
C GLN A 20 -15.12 -1.03 -15.90
N LEU A 21 -14.25 -1.66 -15.09
CA LEU A 21 -14.44 -3.04 -14.62
C LEU A 21 -15.29 -3.10 -13.36
N ILE A 22 -15.06 -2.20 -12.40
CA ILE A 22 -15.76 -2.16 -11.12
C ILE A 22 -16.08 -0.71 -10.78
N SER A 23 -17.37 -0.39 -10.67
CA SER A 23 -17.80 0.94 -10.26
C SER A 23 -17.54 1.19 -8.76
N PRO A 24 -17.40 2.45 -8.32
CA PRO A 24 -17.31 2.77 -6.90
C PRO A 24 -18.45 2.16 -6.07
N GLN A 25 -19.68 2.24 -6.55
CA GLN A 25 -20.86 1.68 -5.87
C GLN A 25 -20.84 0.15 -5.78
N ALA A 26 -20.17 -0.52 -6.73
CA ALA A 26 -19.95 -1.95 -6.65
C ALA A 26 -18.86 -2.28 -5.61
N LEU A 27 -17.78 -1.50 -5.56
CA LEU A 27 -16.72 -1.65 -4.53
C LEU A 27 -17.26 -1.48 -3.12
N GLU A 28 -18.17 -0.53 -2.90
CA GLU A 28 -18.83 -0.30 -1.59
C GLU A 28 -19.63 -1.53 -1.10
N LYS A 29 -20.02 -2.43 -2.01
CA LYS A 29 -20.73 -3.67 -1.68
C LYS A 29 -19.80 -4.86 -1.45
N PHE A 30 -18.49 -4.69 -1.56
CA PHE A 30 -17.54 -5.79 -1.39
C PHE A 30 -17.46 -6.20 0.09
N PRO A 31 -17.12 -7.47 0.37
CA PRO A 31 -16.87 -7.90 1.73
C PRO A 31 -15.84 -7.00 2.42
N LEU A 32 -16.03 -6.79 3.71
CA LEU A 32 -15.17 -5.98 4.58
C LEU A 32 -15.18 -4.46 4.30
N PHE A 33 -16.04 -3.95 3.41
CA PHE A 33 -16.12 -2.49 3.18
C PHE A 33 -16.42 -1.73 4.48
N ASP A 34 -17.36 -2.21 5.28
CA ASP A 34 -17.73 -1.63 6.57
C ASP A 34 -16.84 -2.09 7.74
N ARG A 35 -15.74 -2.80 7.47
CA ARG A 35 -14.84 -3.26 8.53
C ARG A 35 -14.17 -2.05 9.18
N GLU A 36 -14.28 -1.96 10.51
CA GLU A 36 -13.52 -0.98 11.28
C GLU A 36 -12.02 -1.15 11.02
N SER A 37 -11.39 -0.08 10.54
CA SER A 37 -9.99 -0.08 10.17
C SER A 37 -9.11 0.33 11.35
N PRO A 38 -7.98 -0.37 11.60
CA PRO A 38 -7.06 0.04 12.65
C PRO A 38 -6.47 1.43 12.35
N SER A 39 -6.32 2.25 13.39
CA SER A 39 -5.78 3.60 13.25
C SER A 39 -4.24 3.57 13.25
N LEU A 40 -3.63 3.72 12.07
CA LEU A 40 -2.17 3.86 11.94
C LEU A 40 -1.64 5.05 12.74
N SER A 41 -2.37 6.17 12.77
CA SER A 41 -1.98 7.34 13.56
C SER A 41 -1.92 7.03 15.06
N GLN A 42 -2.88 6.25 15.57
CA GLN A 42 -2.88 5.83 16.96
C GLN A 42 -1.70 4.89 17.26
N ALA A 43 -1.46 3.89 16.39
CA ALA A 43 -0.33 2.97 16.54
C ALA A 43 1.01 3.71 16.59
N LEU A 44 1.21 4.71 15.73
CA LEU A 44 2.42 5.53 15.72
C LEU A 44 2.58 6.36 17.00
N LYS A 45 1.50 6.97 17.49
CA LYS A 45 1.54 7.78 18.73
C LYS A 45 1.79 6.95 19.99
N GLN A 46 1.40 5.68 19.98
CA GLN A 46 1.55 4.75 21.10
C GLN A 46 2.89 3.98 21.06
N SER A 47 3.63 4.06 19.95
CA SER A 47 4.90 3.37 19.78
C SER A 47 6.06 4.24 20.21
N ASP A 48 7.01 3.66 20.93
CA ASP A 48 8.27 4.33 21.29
C ASP A 48 9.14 4.62 20.05
N ALA A 49 9.05 3.79 19.00
CA ALA A 49 9.89 3.88 17.81
C ALA A 49 9.14 4.42 16.57
N GLY A 50 7.82 4.20 16.47
CA GLY A 50 7.00 4.74 15.39
C GLY A 50 7.35 4.23 13.98
N ILE A 51 7.81 2.98 13.85
CA ILE A 51 8.30 2.44 12.58
C ILE A 51 7.14 2.06 11.64
N ILE A 52 7.17 2.56 10.41
CA ILE A 52 6.34 2.07 9.28
C ILE A 52 7.27 1.29 8.34
N ALA A 53 6.97 0.03 8.10
CA ALA A 53 7.80 -0.84 7.28
C ALA A 53 7.24 -0.91 5.86
N GLU A 54 8.02 -0.55 4.84
CA GLU A 54 7.57 -0.63 3.44
C GLU A 54 8.12 -1.90 2.77
N HIS A 55 7.24 -2.73 2.23
CA HIS A 55 7.67 -3.75 1.27
C HIS A 55 7.71 -3.16 -0.15
N LYS A 56 8.92 -2.88 -0.64
CA LYS A 56 9.15 -2.26 -1.95
C LYS A 56 9.87 -3.18 -2.92
N ARG A 57 9.27 -3.44 -4.08
CA ARG A 57 9.89 -4.28 -5.13
C ARG A 57 10.87 -3.52 -6.02
N ARG A 58 10.51 -2.30 -6.41
CA ARG A 58 11.24 -1.44 -7.36
C ARG A 58 10.99 0.03 -7.02
N SER A 59 11.88 0.92 -7.48
CA SER A 59 11.64 2.37 -7.51
C SER A 59 12.19 2.96 -8.82
N PRO A 60 11.81 4.19 -9.19
CA PRO A 60 12.39 4.87 -10.37
C PRO A 60 13.92 5.01 -10.28
N SER A 61 14.45 5.25 -9.07
CA SER A 61 15.89 5.38 -8.81
C SER A 61 16.61 4.05 -8.63
N ARG A 62 15.89 2.94 -8.38
CA ARG A 62 16.47 1.61 -8.15
C ARG A 62 15.62 0.53 -8.81
N ALA A 63 16.10 0.04 -9.94
CA ALA A 63 15.36 -0.85 -10.83
C ALA A 63 14.85 -2.13 -10.15
N VAL A 64 15.63 -2.76 -9.27
CA VAL A 64 15.22 -3.91 -8.46
C VAL A 64 15.69 -3.69 -7.03
N ILE A 65 14.75 -3.81 -6.09
CA ILE A 65 15.01 -3.82 -4.65
C ILE A 65 14.78 -5.23 -4.14
N ASN A 66 13.61 -5.79 -4.42
CA ASN A 66 13.26 -7.15 -4.00
C ASN A 66 12.12 -7.73 -4.84
N ASN A 67 12.41 -8.73 -5.68
CA ASN A 67 11.40 -9.35 -6.55
C ASN A 67 11.09 -10.81 -6.20
N SER A 68 11.82 -11.42 -5.26
CA SER A 68 11.75 -12.86 -4.98
C SER A 68 11.10 -13.19 -3.63
N LEU A 69 10.84 -12.20 -2.77
CA LEU A 69 10.20 -12.46 -1.49
C LEU A 69 8.68 -12.59 -1.59
N ASP A 70 8.17 -13.54 -0.80
CA ASP A 70 6.76 -13.71 -0.53
C ASP A 70 6.25 -12.56 0.34
N ILE A 71 5.27 -11.82 -0.17
CA ILE A 71 4.65 -10.67 0.50
C ILE A 71 4.07 -11.06 1.87
N TYR A 72 3.50 -12.26 1.99
CA TYR A 72 2.90 -12.71 3.24
C TYR A 72 3.96 -12.86 4.34
N LYS A 73 5.10 -13.49 4.01
CA LYS A 73 6.21 -13.66 4.95
C LYS A 73 6.82 -12.33 5.37
N VAL A 74 6.93 -11.38 4.43
CA VAL A 74 7.46 -10.05 4.74
C VAL A 74 6.51 -9.28 5.67
N ALA A 75 5.22 -9.23 5.33
CA ALA A 75 4.21 -8.53 6.13
C ALA A 75 4.12 -9.10 7.55
N TYR A 76 4.09 -10.43 7.67
CA TYR A 76 4.08 -11.11 8.96
C TYR A 76 5.35 -10.84 9.77
N GLY A 77 6.51 -10.81 9.10
CA GLY A 77 7.78 -10.45 9.74
C GLY A 77 7.78 -9.03 10.29
N TYR A 78 7.24 -8.05 9.55
CA TYR A 78 7.11 -6.67 10.01
C TYR A 78 6.19 -6.54 11.22
N GLU A 79 5.03 -7.21 11.19
CA GLU A 79 4.11 -7.25 12.32
C GLU A 79 4.79 -7.84 13.57
N LYS A 80 5.46 -8.99 13.43
CA LYS A 80 6.18 -9.63 14.55
C LYS A 80 7.35 -8.82 15.09
N ALA A 81 7.97 -8.00 14.26
CA ALA A 81 9.03 -7.08 14.66
C ALA A 81 8.50 -5.80 15.34
N GLY A 82 7.18 -5.62 15.43
CA GLY A 82 6.56 -4.47 16.10
C GLY A 82 6.43 -3.22 15.21
N ALA A 83 6.39 -3.37 13.88
CA ALA A 83 6.05 -2.24 13.01
C ALA A 83 4.64 -1.72 13.32
N CYS A 84 4.48 -0.40 13.34
CA CYS A 84 3.19 0.26 13.57
C CYS A 84 2.23 0.11 12.39
N GLY A 85 2.78 -0.12 11.19
CA GLY A 85 2.04 -0.36 9.96
C GLY A 85 2.95 -0.73 8.80
N MET A 86 2.31 -1.14 7.70
CA MET A 86 2.92 -1.47 6.41
C MET A 86 2.05 -0.92 5.28
#